data_AF-A0A8J9ZYQ4-F1
#
_entry.id   AF-A0A8J9ZYQ4-F1
#
_cell.length_a   1.000
_cell.length_b   1.000
_cell.length_c   1.000
_cell.angle_alpha   90.00
_cell.angle_beta   90.00
_cell.angle_gamma   90.00
#
_symmetry.space_group_name_H-M   'P 1'
#
loop_
_entity.id
_entity.type
_entity.pdbx_description
1 polymer ?
#
loop_
_entity_poly.entity_id
_entity_poly.type
_entity_poly.pdbx_seq_one_letter_code
_entity_poly.pdbx_strand_id
1 'polypeptide(L)'
;MRRLNLPLFQNSSIGSLAGSERWSIAKRIFEDDPDLKKLFYFADEGRELSREDQRMRSHGERVMEAVGAAVDNLGDLSPIVPVLTELGALHYKYGVQPNYFDTVGAALIYTLETNLGDKMTPDVRQGWVQVYGIVGATMKKGMQQAMDQQNMGKTCP
;
A
#
# COMPACT_ATOMS: atom_id res chain seq x y z
N MET A 1 14.28 11.92 6.63
CA MET A 1 12.91 11.54 6.27
C MET A 1 11.96 12.05 7.33
N ARG A 2 11.03 12.96 6.99
CA ARG A 2 9.98 13.36 7.94
C ARG A 2 9.06 12.15 8.15
N ARG A 3 8.92 11.69 9.40
CA ARG A 3 7.92 10.69 9.76
C ARG A 3 6.56 11.28 9.40
N LEU A 4 5.84 10.65 8.48
CA LEU A 4 4.42 10.92 8.30
C LEU A 4 3.74 10.39 9.56
N ASN A 5 3.41 11.27 10.49
CA ASN A 5 2.54 10.95 11.61
C ASN A 5 1.12 10.96 11.03
N LEU A 6 0.63 9.78 10.62
CA LEU A 6 -0.72 9.61 10.10
C LEU A 6 -1.58 9.04 11.25
N PRO A 7 -2.08 9.89 12.17
CA PRO A 7 -2.78 9.45 13.38
C PRO A 7 -4.04 8.63 13.08
N LEU A 8 -4.58 8.73 11.86
CA LEU A 8 -5.75 7.99 11.41
C LEU A 8 -5.50 6.49 11.21
N PHE A 9 -4.24 6.05 11.14
CA PHE A 9 -3.87 4.66 10.86
C PHE A 9 -3.41 3.88 12.11
N GLN A 10 -3.27 4.53 13.26
CA GLN A 10 -2.64 3.94 14.46
C GLN A 10 -3.53 2.96 15.25
N ASN A 11 -4.82 2.82 14.91
CA ASN A 11 -5.79 2.03 15.68
C ASN A 11 -6.45 0.89 14.87
N SER A 12 -5.83 0.42 13.78
CA SER A 12 -6.50 -0.58 12.92
C SER A 12 -6.58 -1.99 13.53
N SER A 13 -7.71 -2.68 13.37
CA SER A 13 -7.94 -4.04 13.93
C SER A 13 -7.10 -5.17 13.32
N ILE A 14 -6.30 -4.91 12.27
CA ILE A 14 -5.47 -5.94 11.60
C ILE A 14 -4.15 -6.22 12.36
N GLY A 15 -4.18 -6.18 13.69
CA GLY A 15 -2.99 -6.30 14.55
C GLY A 15 -2.35 -7.70 14.60
N SER A 16 -2.85 -8.73 13.91
CA SER A 16 -2.48 -10.12 14.18
C SER A 16 -1.74 -10.88 13.07
N LEU A 17 -1.14 -10.22 12.07
CA LEU A 17 -0.20 -10.91 11.18
C LEU A 17 1.19 -10.93 11.82
N ALA A 18 1.72 -12.11 12.10
CA ALA A 18 3.05 -12.28 12.69
C ALA A 18 4.14 -11.81 11.71
N GLY A 19 5.32 -11.41 12.22
CA GLY A 19 6.41 -10.89 11.38
C GLY A 19 6.97 -11.86 10.32
N SER A 20 6.60 -13.14 10.36
CA SER A 20 6.90 -14.14 9.30
C SER A 20 5.96 -14.05 8.11
N GLU A 21 4.68 -13.76 8.35
CA GLU A 21 3.64 -13.71 7.31
C GLU A 21 3.81 -12.46 6.45
N ARG A 22 4.09 -11.31 7.09
CA ARG A 22 4.34 -10.02 6.41
C ARG A 22 5.51 -10.06 5.44
N TRP A 23 6.56 -10.83 5.76
CA TRP A 23 7.73 -10.99 4.90
C TRP A 23 7.45 -11.81 3.65
N SER A 24 6.57 -12.82 3.76
CA SER A 24 6.17 -13.66 2.62
C SER A 24 5.46 -12.85 1.53
N ILE A 25 4.69 -11.83 1.94
CA ILE A 25 4.04 -10.85 1.05
C ILE A 25 5.08 -10.06 0.26
N ALA A 26 6.01 -9.43 0.98
CA ALA A 26 7.02 -8.57 0.37
C ALA A 26 7.90 -9.36 -0.59
N LYS A 27 8.30 -10.58 -0.21
CA LYS A 27 9.03 -11.49 -1.08
C LYS A 27 8.26 -11.80 -2.36
N ARG A 28 6.97 -12.15 -2.25
CA ARG A 28 6.12 -12.47 -3.41
C ARG A 28 5.91 -11.27 -4.33
N ILE A 29 5.63 -10.09 -3.79
CA ILE A 29 5.51 -8.84 -4.56
C ILE A 29 6.74 -8.62 -5.43
N PHE A 30 7.94 -8.82 -4.86
CA PHE A 30 9.17 -8.59 -5.57
C PHE A 30 9.64 -9.74 -6.46
N GLU A 31 9.07 -10.93 -6.31
CA GLU A 31 9.21 -12.04 -7.25
C GLU A 31 8.32 -11.81 -8.49
N ASP A 32 7.09 -11.36 -8.27
CA ASP A 32 6.12 -11.08 -9.33
C ASP A 32 6.48 -9.80 -10.12
N ASP A 33 7.07 -8.79 -9.46
CA ASP A 33 7.54 -7.56 -10.08
C ASP A 33 8.88 -7.11 -9.47
N PRO A 34 10.01 -7.53 -10.06
CA PRO A 34 11.34 -7.16 -9.56
C PRO A 34 11.65 -5.66 -9.66
N ASP A 35 10.98 -4.93 -10.55
CA ASP A 35 11.21 -3.49 -10.74
C ASP A 35 10.67 -2.66 -9.56
N LEU A 36 9.69 -3.19 -8.82
CA LEU A 36 9.24 -2.61 -7.55
C LEU A 36 10.35 -2.48 -6.52
N LYS A 37 11.37 -3.37 -6.52
CA LYS A 37 12.51 -3.27 -5.59
C LYS A 37 13.25 -1.95 -5.78
N LYS A 38 13.37 -1.45 -7.01
CA LYS A 38 14.12 -0.23 -7.35
C LYS A 38 13.51 1.04 -6.74
N LEU A 39 12.22 1.01 -6.40
CA LEU A 39 11.54 2.11 -5.72
C LEU A 39 11.91 2.21 -4.23
N PHE A 40 12.38 1.11 -3.64
CA PHE A 40 12.89 1.10 -2.29
C PHE A 40 14.37 1.43 -2.34
N TYR A 41 14.72 2.70 -2.08
CA TYR A 41 16.12 3.18 -2.08
C TYR A 41 17.07 2.35 -1.19
N PHE A 42 16.53 1.59 -0.24
CA PHE A 42 17.27 0.69 0.65
C PHE A 42 17.36 -0.76 0.15
N ALA A 43 16.62 -1.11 -0.90
CA ALA A 43 16.72 -2.34 -1.66
C ALA A 43 17.61 -2.21 -2.90
N ASP A 44 17.81 -0.98 -3.42
CA ASP A 44 18.44 -0.71 -4.72
C ASP A 44 19.99 -0.69 -4.75
N GLU A 45 20.67 -1.42 -3.85
CA GLU A 45 22.15 -1.43 -3.81
C GLU A 45 22.75 -2.84 -3.75
N GLY A 46 22.13 -3.81 -4.43
CA GLY A 46 22.59 -5.21 -4.40
C GLY A 46 22.54 -5.85 -3.01
N ARG A 47 21.89 -5.18 -2.05
CA ARG A 47 21.61 -5.72 -0.72
C ARG A 47 20.43 -6.66 -0.80
N GLU A 48 20.62 -7.90 -0.38
CA GLU A 48 19.48 -8.79 -0.19
C GLU A 48 18.53 -8.18 0.83
N LEU A 49 17.31 -7.89 0.39
CA LEU A 49 16.21 -7.62 1.30
C LEU A 49 16.04 -8.85 2.18
N SER A 50 16.04 -8.65 3.49
CA SER A 50 15.81 -9.70 4.46
C SER A 50 14.59 -9.39 5.31
N ARG A 51 14.04 -10.44 5.92
CA ARG A 51 12.95 -10.35 6.90
C ARG A 51 13.25 -9.39 8.05
N GLU A 52 14.52 -9.16 8.34
CA GLU A 52 14.98 -8.31 9.43
C GLU A 52 15.21 -6.86 9.00
N ASP A 53 15.03 -6.49 7.72
CA ASP A 53 15.14 -5.08 7.31
C ASP A 53 13.98 -4.27 7.91
N GLN A 54 14.31 -3.47 8.93
CA GLN A 54 13.38 -2.64 9.67
C GLN A 54 12.61 -1.64 8.80
N ARG A 55 13.19 -1.17 7.68
CA ARG A 55 12.51 -0.24 6.76
C ARG A 55 11.45 -0.96 5.95
N MET A 56 11.73 -2.17 5.49
CA MET A 56 10.73 -3.00 4.81
C MET A 56 9.59 -3.38 5.76
N ARG A 57 9.93 -3.78 7.01
CA ARG A 57 8.93 -4.08 8.03
C ARG A 57 8.05 -2.87 8.34
N SER A 58 8.66 -1.69 8.51
CA SER A 58 7.92 -0.45 8.77
C SER A 58 7.06 -0.01 7.57
N HIS A 59 7.50 -0.27 6.34
CA HIS A 59 6.69 -0.03 5.16
C HIS A 59 5.49 -0.97 5.13
N GLY A 60 5.71 -2.28 5.32
CA GLY A 60 4.63 -3.27 5.41
C GLY A 60 3.62 -2.97 6.51
N GLU A 61 4.08 -2.52 7.69
CA GLU A 61 3.22 -2.04 8.77
C GLU A 61 2.29 -0.92 8.30
N ARG A 62 2.84 0.14 7.68
CA ARG A 62 2.02 1.26 7.20
C ARG A 62 1.03 0.87 6.12
N VAL A 63 1.41 -0.05 5.24
CA VAL A 63 0.49 -0.60 4.22
C VAL A 63 -0.68 -1.30 4.91
N MET A 64 -0.39 -2.16 5.89
CA MET A 64 -1.44 -2.88 6.63
C MET A 64 -2.30 -1.96 7.49
N GLU A 65 -1.73 -0.91 8.09
CA GLU A 65 -2.49 0.09 8.83
C GLU A 65 -3.43 0.90 7.92
N ALA A 66 -2.96 1.29 6.73
CA ALA A 66 -3.79 2.01 5.76
C ALA A 66 -4.95 1.15 5.24
N VAL A 67 -4.67 -0.12 4.94
CA VAL A 67 -5.67 -1.11 4.55
C VAL A 67 -6.63 -1.39 5.72
N GLY A 68 -6.12 -1.50 6.94
CA GLY A 68 -6.91 -1.73 8.15
C GLY A 68 -7.87 -0.60 8.46
N ALA A 69 -7.44 0.66 8.35
CA ALA A 69 -8.35 1.79 8.49
C ALA A 69 -9.42 1.80 7.39
N ALA A 70 -9.11 1.34 6.17
CA ALA A 70 -10.13 1.21 5.12
C ALA A 70 -11.17 0.13 5.46
N VAL A 71 -10.75 -0.98 6.08
CA VAL A 71 -11.66 -2.02 6.58
C VAL A 71 -12.51 -1.52 7.74
N ASP A 72 -11.89 -0.84 8.71
CA ASP A 72 -12.60 -0.31 9.88
C ASP A 72 -13.64 0.77 9.50
N ASN A 73 -13.46 1.41 8.34
CA ASN A 73 -14.36 2.44 7.79
C ASN A 73 -15.17 1.93 6.59
N LEU A 74 -15.37 0.61 6.44
CA LEU A 74 -16.14 0.00 5.36
C LEU A 74 -17.54 0.61 5.14
N GLY A 75 -18.17 1.11 6.20
CA GLY A 75 -19.48 1.76 6.15
C GLY A 75 -19.45 3.22 5.67
N ASP A 76 -18.32 3.92 5.82
CA ASP A 76 -18.12 5.29 5.33
C ASP A 76 -16.63 5.59 5.15
N LEU A 77 -16.16 5.56 3.89
CA LEU A 77 -14.75 5.84 3.56
C LEU A 77 -14.46 7.35 3.42
N SER A 78 -15.46 8.22 3.54
CA SER A 78 -15.29 9.68 3.42
C SER A 78 -14.19 10.26 4.32
N PRO A 79 -14.01 9.80 5.59
CA PRO A 79 -12.97 10.31 6.47
C PRO A 79 -11.54 9.99 6.00
N ILE A 80 -11.34 8.88 5.29
CA ILE A 80 -10.01 8.41 4.87
C ILE A 80 -9.62 8.87 3.46
N VAL A 81 -10.59 9.21 2.62
CA VAL A 81 -10.36 9.65 1.23
C VAL A 81 -9.35 10.80 1.11
N PRO A 82 -9.41 11.89 1.93
CA PRO A 82 -8.43 12.97 1.84
C PRO A 82 -7.01 12.50 2.14
N VAL A 83 -6.85 11.61 3.13
CA VAL A 83 -5.55 11.07 3.54
C VAL A 83 -4.96 10.19 2.45
N LEU A 84 -5.78 9.29 1.88
CA LEU A 84 -5.36 8.44 0.77
C LEU A 84 -5.01 9.26 -0.48
N THR A 85 -5.71 10.37 -0.72
CA THR A 85 -5.40 11.28 -1.83
C THR A 85 -4.03 11.94 -1.63
N GLU A 86 -3.75 12.47 -0.43
CA GLU A 86 -2.45 13.07 -0.11
C GLU A 86 -1.32 12.02 -0.16
N LEU A 87 -1.58 10.81 0.35
CA LEU A 87 -0.64 9.71 0.29
C LEU A 87 -0.35 9.31 -1.17
N GLY A 88 -1.35 9.34 -2.05
CA GLY A 88 -1.20 9.18 -3.50
C GLY A 88 -0.26 10.21 -4.11
N ALA A 89 -0.46 11.49 -3.78
CA ALA A 89 0.42 12.56 -4.26
C ALA A 89 1.89 12.35 -3.82
N LEU A 90 2.13 11.80 -2.63
CA LEU A 90 3.47 11.42 -2.19
C LEU A 90 4.05 10.23 -2.97
N HIS A 91 3.24 9.21 -3.27
CA HIS A 91 3.68 8.07 -4.08
C HIS A 91 4.11 8.48 -5.49
N TYR A 92 3.41 9.46 -6.10
CA TYR A 92 3.87 10.06 -7.35
C TYR A 92 5.26 10.71 -7.21
N LYS A 93 5.49 11.48 -6.14
CA LYS A 93 6.80 12.11 -5.86
C LYS A 93 7.91 11.09 -5.61
N TYR A 94 7.58 9.89 -5.16
CA TYR A 94 8.53 8.79 -4.98
C TYR A 94 8.80 7.99 -6.27
N GLY A 95 8.16 8.35 -7.39
CA GLY A 95 8.35 7.66 -8.67
C GLY A 95 7.55 6.36 -8.81
N VAL A 96 6.59 6.11 -7.91
CA VAL A 96 5.68 4.98 -8.02
C VAL A 96 4.80 5.15 -9.26
N GLN A 97 4.68 4.11 -10.06
CA GLN A 97 3.80 4.05 -11.21
C GLN A 97 2.40 3.50 -10.84
N PRO A 98 1.32 3.95 -11.48
CA PRO A 98 -0.05 3.48 -11.17
C PRO A 98 -0.28 1.98 -11.34
N ASN A 99 0.45 1.31 -12.24
CA ASN A 99 0.34 -0.13 -12.51
C ASN A 99 0.80 -0.98 -11.31
N TYR A 100 1.70 -0.48 -10.47
CA TYR A 100 2.18 -1.20 -9.29
C TYR A 100 1.10 -1.48 -8.24
N PHE A 101 0.01 -0.69 -8.23
CA PHE A 101 -1.12 -0.95 -7.33
C PHE A 101 -1.82 -2.26 -7.67
N ASP A 102 -1.81 -2.69 -8.93
CA ASP A 102 -2.46 -3.95 -9.31
C ASP A 102 -1.63 -5.14 -8.78
N THR A 103 -0.29 -5.06 -8.86
CA THR A 103 0.64 -6.03 -8.26
C THR A 103 0.48 -6.11 -6.74
N VAL A 104 0.45 -4.97 -6.06
CA VAL A 104 0.28 -4.91 -4.60
C VAL A 104 -1.08 -5.48 -4.19
N GLY A 105 -2.14 -5.19 -4.95
CA GLY A 105 -3.48 -5.73 -4.71
C GLY A 105 -3.52 -7.25 -4.81
N ALA A 106 -2.94 -7.81 -5.88
CA ALA A 106 -2.86 -9.25 -6.06
C ALA A 106 -2.12 -9.94 -4.90
N ALA A 107 -0.98 -9.38 -4.48
CA ALA A 107 -0.22 -9.93 -3.37
C ALA A 107 -0.93 -9.81 -2.02
N LEU A 108 -1.66 -8.72 -1.77
CA LEU A 108 -2.48 -8.56 -0.57
C LEU A 108 -3.56 -9.64 -0.49
N ILE A 109 -4.32 -9.84 -1.59
CA ILE A 109 -5.38 -10.85 -1.63
C ILE A 109 -4.81 -12.26 -1.44
N TYR A 110 -3.75 -12.60 -2.16
CA TYR A 110 -3.06 -13.89 -2.02
C TYR A 110 -2.61 -14.14 -0.58
N THR A 111 -2.09 -13.11 0.08
CA THR A 111 -1.67 -13.18 1.48
C THR A 111 -2.84 -13.46 2.40
N LEU A 112 -3.94 -12.72 2.23
CA LEU A 112 -5.12 -12.91 3.06
C LEU A 112 -5.69 -14.32 2.85
N GLU A 113 -5.72 -14.83 1.61
CA GLU A 113 -6.13 -16.21 1.29
C GLU A 113 -5.26 -17.22 2.04
N THR A 114 -3.94 -17.03 2.01
CA THR A 114 -2.98 -17.93 2.67
C THR A 114 -3.13 -17.94 4.20
N ASN A 115 -3.37 -16.78 4.83
CA ASN A 115 -3.43 -16.67 6.29
C ASN A 115 -4.83 -16.99 6.86
N LEU A 116 -5.90 -16.69 6.12
CA LEU A 116 -7.26 -16.96 6.58
C LEU A 116 -7.67 -18.41 6.31
N GLY A 117 -7.07 -19.08 5.31
CA GLY A 117 -7.39 -20.46 4.95
C GLY A 117 -8.90 -20.63 4.74
N ASP A 118 -9.51 -21.58 5.46
CA ASP A 118 -10.95 -21.87 5.38
C ASP A 118 -11.86 -20.70 5.78
N LYS A 119 -11.33 -19.68 6.46
CA LYS A 119 -12.08 -18.46 6.80
C LYS A 119 -12.18 -17.48 5.61
N MET A 120 -11.41 -17.68 4.55
CA MET A 120 -11.51 -16.90 3.32
C MET A 120 -12.69 -17.40 2.48
N THR A 121 -13.89 -16.98 2.83
CA THR A 121 -15.07 -17.25 2.01
C THR A 121 -15.07 -16.39 0.74
N PRO A 122 -15.84 -16.76 -0.31
CA PRO A 122 -15.96 -15.93 -1.51
C PRO A 122 -16.40 -14.49 -1.21
N ASP A 123 -17.31 -14.30 -0.25
CA ASP A 123 -17.80 -12.99 0.15
C ASP A 123 -16.72 -12.17 0.86
N VAL A 124 -15.94 -12.81 1.75
CA VAL A 124 -14.81 -12.15 2.43
C VAL A 124 -13.76 -11.72 1.40
N ARG A 125 -13.41 -12.59 0.46
CA ARG A 125 -12.49 -12.28 -0.64
C ARG A 125 -12.99 -11.10 -1.46
N GLN A 126 -14.26 -11.12 -1.84
CA GLN A 126 -14.86 -10.06 -2.65
C GLN A 126 -14.87 -8.72 -1.90
N GLY A 127 -15.16 -8.73 -0.59
CA GLY A 127 -15.07 -7.54 0.27
C GLY A 127 -13.67 -6.94 0.26
N TRP A 128 -12.63 -7.76 0.44
CA TRP A 128 -11.24 -7.30 0.39
C TRP A 128 -10.85 -6.70 -0.97
N VAL A 129 -11.26 -7.34 -2.07
CA VAL A 129 -11.01 -6.81 -3.42
C VAL A 129 -11.66 -5.45 -3.62
N GLN A 130 -12.90 -5.27 -3.14
CA GLN A 130 -13.60 -3.98 -3.24
C GLN A 130 -12.91 -2.89 -2.40
N VAL A 131 -12.57 -3.19 -1.14
CA VAL A 131 -11.87 -2.24 -0.26
C VAL A 131 -10.56 -1.80 -0.88
N TYR A 132 -9.73 -2.77 -1.30
CA TYR A 132 -8.45 -2.47 -1.93
C TYR A 132 -8.64 -1.66 -3.22
N GLY A 133 -9.64 -2.00 -4.03
CA GLY A 133 -9.97 -1.27 -5.25
C GLY A 133 -10.26 0.21 -4.99
N ILE A 134 -11.03 0.52 -3.94
CA ILE A 134 -11.34 1.92 -3.57
C ILE A 134 -10.09 2.64 -3.08
N VAL A 135 -9.29 2.00 -2.23
CA VAL A 135 -8.02 2.56 -1.73
C VAL A 135 -7.07 2.86 -2.89
N GLY A 136 -6.83 1.88 -3.76
CA GLY A 136 -5.96 1.99 -4.92
C GLY A 136 -6.44 3.05 -5.91
N ALA A 137 -7.75 3.13 -6.18
CA ALA A 137 -8.32 4.17 -7.04
C ALA A 137 -8.14 5.58 -6.46
N THR A 138 -8.34 5.74 -5.16
CA THR A 138 -8.19 7.04 -4.46
C THR A 138 -6.73 7.50 -4.47
N MET A 139 -5.80 6.59 -4.19
CA MET A 139 -4.36 6.81 -4.29
C MET A 139 -3.94 7.23 -5.71
N LYS A 140 -4.39 6.48 -6.73
CA LYS A 140 -4.12 6.78 -8.16
C LYS A 140 -4.67 8.16 -8.56
N LYS A 141 -5.84 8.55 -8.05
CA LYS A 141 -6.41 9.89 -8.24
C LYS A 141 -5.50 10.97 -7.64
N GLY A 142 -5.00 10.78 -6.42
CA GLY A 142 -4.07 11.71 -5.78
C GLY A 142 -2.74 11.83 -6.54
N MET A 143 -2.23 10.72 -7.10
CA MET A 143 -1.06 10.74 -7.98
C MET A 143 -1.29 11.59 -9.23
N GLN A 144 -2.43 11.41 -9.90
CA GLN A 144 -2.79 12.17 -11.10
C GLN A 144 -2.90 13.67 -10.80
N GLN A 145 -3.54 14.04 -9.69
CA GLN A 145 -3.65 15.45 -9.27
C GLN A 145 -2.27 16.08 -9.04
N ALA A 146 -1.34 15.35 -8.43
CA ALA A 146 0.03 15.84 -8.24
C ALA A 146 0.79 15.99 -9.57
N MET A 147 0.59 15.07 -10.51
CA MET A 147 1.15 15.15 -11.86
C MET A 147 0.62 16.39 -12.60
N ASP A 148 -0.70 16.61 -12.58
CA ASP A 148 -1.34 17.74 -13.25
C ASP A 148 -0.85 19.08 -12.68
N GLN A 149 -0.75 19.19 -11.36
CA GLN A 149 -0.19 20.36 -10.68
C GLN A 149 1.27 20.63 -11.05
N GLN A 150 2.09 19.58 -11.18
CA GLN A 150 3.47 19.73 -11.62
C GLN A 150 3.56 20.23 -13.07
N ASN A 151 2.65 19.77 -13.94
CA ASN A 151 2.62 20.18 -15.34
C ASN A 151 2.15 21.64 -15.50
N MET A 152 1.14 22.08 -14.73
CA MET A 152 0.70 23.48 -14.71
C MET A 152 1.77 24.45 -14.21
N GLY A 153 2.61 24.04 -13.26
CA GLY A 153 3.73 24.83 -12.76
C GLY A 153 4.90 24.96 -13.74
N LYS A 154 4.97 24.11 -14.78
CA LYS A 154 5.99 24.15 -15.84
C LYS A 154 5.57 24.94 -17.08
N THR A 155 4.29 25.29 -17.19
CA THR A 155 3.70 25.97 -18.36
C THR A 155 3.49 27.47 -18.17
N CYS A 156 3.99 28.06 -17.08
CA CYS A 156 3.96 29.51 -16.90
C CYS A 156 5.25 30.12 -17.49
N PRO A 157 5.17 30.91 -18.58
CA PRO A 157 6.31 31.67 -19.09
C PRO A 157 6.71 32.83 -18.16
#